data_AF-A0A2G5VP56-F1
#
_entry.id   AF-A0A2G5VP56-F1
#
_cell.length_a   1.000
_cell.length_b   1.000
_cell.length_c   1.000
_cell.angle_alpha   90.00
_cell.angle_beta   90.00
_cell.angle_gamma   90.00
#
_symmetry.space_group_name_H-M   'P 1'
#
loop_
_entity.id
_entity.type
_entity.pdbx_description
1 polymer ?
#
loop_
_entity_poly.entity_id
_entity_poly.type
_entity_poly.pdbx_seq_one_letter_code
_entity_poly.pdbx_strand_id
1 'polypeptide(L)'
;MKFQFLILLALVGFGASQHLKVFAEANDCFEASFRNVTSTGGFNDQAILKAKEMLFETDRCDAPDECFPEFKETMIKSSIPDGLELVKHLEEAFGPCFEILNVLARTTTAVPV
;
A
#
# COMPACT_ATOMS: atom_id res chain seq x y z
N MET A 1 -41.28 -11.03 9.82
CA MET A 1 -39.86 -11.43 9.88
C MET A 1 -39.11 -11.08 8.58
N LYS A 2 -39.09 -9.80 8.15
CA LYS A 2 -38.36 -9.34 6.94
C LYS A 2 -37.50 -8.08 7.18
N PHE A 3 -37.67 -7.42 8.32
CA PHE A 3 -37.03 -6.13 8.62
C PHE A 3 -35.59 -6.28 9.16
N GLN A 4 -35.29 -7.40 9.82
CA GLN A 4 -33.95 -7.65 10.38
C GLN A 4 -32.87 -7.88 9.30
N PHE A 5 -33.24 -8.37 8.12
CA PHE A 5 -32.31 -8.53 7.00
C PHE A 5 -31.83 -7.19 6.43
N LEU A 6 -32.68 -6.16 6.44
CA LEU A 6 -32.31 -4.83 5.94
C LEU A 6 -31.32 -4.12 6.87
N ILE A 7 -31.47 -4.31 8.18
CA ILE A 7 -30.55 -3.75 9.18
C ILE A 7 -29.17 -4.45 9.08
N LEU A 8 -29.16 -5.78 8.89
CA LEU A 8 -27.93 -6.54 8.68
C LEU A 8 -27.22 -6.13 7.38
N LEU A 9 -27.96 -5.95 6.27
CA LEU A 9 -27.39 -5.46 5.00
C LEU A 9 -26.83 -4.04 5.13
N ALA A 10 -27.51 -3.16 5.86
CA ALA A 10 -27.01 -1.81 6.12
C ALA A 10 -25.69 -1.85 6.92
N LEU A 11 -25.62 -2.64 7.99
CA LEU A 11 -24.42 -2.77 8.82
C LEU A 11 -23.22 -3.33 8.03
N VAL A 12 -23.44 -4.33 7.18
CA VAL A 12 -22.39 -4.88 6.29
C VAL A 12 -21.96 -3.86 5.24
N GLY A 13 -22.89 -3.08 4.67
CA GLY A 13 -22.59 -2.02 3.72
C GLY A 13 -21.76 -0.87 4.32
N PHE A 14 -22.02 -0.48 5.57
CA PHE A 14 -21.22 0.52 6.28
C PHE A 14 -19.81 0.00 6.58
N GLY A 15 -19.66 -1.24 7.05
CA GLY A 15 -18.35 -1.86 7.28
C GLY A 15 -17.50 -1.93 6.01
N ALA A 16 -18.07 -2.42 4.91
CA ALA A 16 -17.37 -2.49 3.61
C ALA A 16 -16.97 -1.10 3.07
N SER A 17 -17.82 -0.07 3.28
CA SER A 17 -17.51 1.29 2.82
C SER A 17 -16.34 1.94 3.58
N GLN A 18 -16.21 1.65 4.88
CA GLN A 18 -15.08 2.15 5.68
C GLN A 18 -13.78 1.47 5.27
N HIS A 19 -13.83 0.17 4.99
CA HIS A 19 -12.69 -0.56 4.46
C HIS A 19 -12.20 0.02 3.13
N LEU A 20 -13.09 0.20 2.14
CA LEU A 20 -12.73 0.75 0.83
C LEU A 20 -12.10 2.15 0.93
N LYS A 21 -12.61 3.01 1.83
CA LYS A 21 -12.08 4.36 2.01
C LYS A 21 -10.64 4.37 2.54
N VAL A 22 -10.33 3.51 3.51
CA VAL A 22 -8.99 3.47 4.12
C VAL A 22 -7.97 2.79 3.21
N PHE A 23 -8.37 1.78 2.41
CA PHE A 23 -7.50 1.23 1.37
C PHE A 23 -7.14 2.28 0.31
N ALA A 24 -8.10 3.11 -0.10
CA ALA A 24 -7.82 4.24 -1.00
C ALA A 24 -6.84 5.25 -0.36
N GLU A 25 -7.05 5.59 0.92
CA GLU A 25 -6.17 6.50 1.65
C GLU A 25 -4.74 5.96 1.81
N ALA A 26 -4.60 4.66 2.04
CA ALA A 26 -3.29 4.00 2.08
C ALA A 26 -2.60 4.02 0.71
N ASN A 27 -3.31 3.71 -0.38
CA ASN A 27 -2.75 3.79 -1.74
C ASN A 27 -2.30 5.20 -2.11
N ASP A 28 -3.11 6.21 -1.79
CA ASP A 28 -2.75 7.61 -2.01
C ASP A 28 -1.49 7.99 -1.23
N CYS A 29 -1.34 7.48 0.01
CA CYS A 29 -0.14 7.65 0.81
C CYS A 29 1.10 7.03 0.14
N PHE A 30 1.01 5.79 -0.36
CA PHE A 30 2.13 5.14 -1.06
C PHE A 30 2.54 5.92 -2.31
N GLU A 31 1.60 6.36 -3.13
CA GLU A 31 1.90 7.11 -4.35
C GLU A 31 2.52 8.49 -4.03
N ALA A 32 2.01 9.18 -2.99
CA ALA A 32 2.56 10.45 -2.53
C ALA A 32 3.99 10.30 -1.99
N SER A 33 4.23 9.30 -1.13
CA SER A 33 5.57 9.00 -0.59
C SER A 33 6.55 8.63 -1.71
N PHE A 34 6.12 7.81 -2.67
CA PHE A 34 6.93 7.43 -3.82
C PHE A 34 7.33 8.66 -4.66
N ARG A 35 6.37 9.54 -4.98
CA ARG A 35 6.64 10.79 -5.69
C ARG A 35 7.60 11.70 -4.93
N ASN A 36 7.45 11.80 -3.61
CA ASN A 36 8.33 12.62 -2.79
C ASN A 36 9.77 12.10 -2.80
N VAL A 37 9.96 10.80 -2.60
CA VAL A 37 11.29 10.16 -2.60
C VAL A 37 11.97 10.31 -3.96
N THR A 38 11.25 10.02 -5.05
CA THR A 38 11.82 10.03 -6.40
C THR A 38 12.07 11.44 -6.96
N SER A 39 11.29 12.45 -6.54
CA SER A 39 11.50 13.84 -6.96
C SER A 39 12.65 14.54 -6.21
N THR A 40 13.02 14.06 -5.02
CA THR A 40 14.02 14.70 -4.15
C THR A 40 15.34 13.96 -4.04
N GLY A 41 15.35 12.63 -4.17
CA GLY A 41 16.51 11.81 -3.90
C GLY A 41 17.51 11.64 -5.03
N GLY A 42 17.25 12.17 -6.23
CA GLY A 42 18.20 12.13 -7.35
C GLY A 42 18.61 10.70 -7.77
N PHE A 43 17.70 9.73 -7.60
CA PHE A 43 17.97 8.33 -7.91
C PHE A 43 18.04 8.08 -9.41
N ASN A 44 18.72 6.99 -9.79
CA ASN A 44 18.79 6.54 -11.17
C ASN A 44 17.39 6.31 -11.78
N ASP A 45 17.16 6.84 -12.99
CA ASP A 45 15.89 6.71 -13.72
C ASP A 45 15.46 5.25 -13.93
N GLN A 46 16.41 4.32 -14.11
CA GLN A 46 16.12 2.91 -14.26
C GLN A 46 15.60 2.29 -12.95
N ALA A 47 16.12 2.74 -11.79
CA ALA A 47 15.64 2.31 -10.49
C ALA A 47 14.22 2.83 -10.23
N ILE A 48 13.97 4.10 -10.57
CA ILE A 48 12.65 4.74 -10.45
C ILE A 48 11.63 4.05 -11.35
N LEU A 49 11.97 3.84 -12.62
CA LEU A 49 11.10 3.17 -13.58
C LEU A 49 10.76 1.75 -13.11
N LYS A 50 11.77 0.99 -12.66
CA LYS A 50 11.57 -0.38 -12.17
C LYS A 50 10.68 -0.42 -10.93
N ALA A 51 10.87 0.51 -10.01
CA ALA A 51 10.02 0.64 -8.82
C ALA A 51 8.58 0.98 -9.20
N LYS A 52 8.38 1.89 -10.16
CA LYS A 52 7.05 2.25 -10.65
C LYS A 52 6.33 1.06 -11.27
N GLU A 53 7.01 0.35 -12.17
CA GLU A 53 6.49 -0.86 -12.83
C GLU A 53 6.05 -1.91 -11.81
N MET A 54 6.89 -2.18 -10.80
CA MET A 54 6.65 -3.26 -9.84
C MET A 54 5.70 -2.90 -8.71
N LEU A 55 5.52 -1.62 -8.37
CA LEU A 55 4.67 -1.20 -7.26
C LEU A 55 3.29 -0.69 -7.70
N PHE A 56 3.16 -0.16 -8.92
CA PHE A 56 1.93 0.53 -9.35
C PHE A 56 1.40 0.08 -10.72
N GLU A 57 2.22 -0.52 -11.58
CA GLU A 57 1.81 -0.91 -12.95
C GLU A 57 1.80 -2.43 -13.17
N THR A 58 1.82 -3.21 -12.08
CA THR A 58 1.82 -4.67 -12.13
C THR A 58 0.45 -5.23 -11.77
N ASP A 59 0.01 -6.25 -12.51
CA ASP A 59 -1.23 -6.99 -12.21
C ASP A 59 -1.00 -8.11 -11.17
N ARG A 60 0.21 -8.22 -10.61
CA ARG A 60 0.60 -9.32 -9.70
C ARG A 60 0.15 -9.10 -8.25
N CYS A 61 -0.15 -7.86 -7.87
CA CYS A 61 -0.59 -7.50 -6.54
C CYS A 61 -1.71 -6.47 -6.64
N ASP A 62 -2.59 -6.46 -5.64
CA ASP A 62 -3.71 -5.54 -5.62
C ASP A 62 -3.31 -4.16 -5.06
N ALA A 63 -2.18 -4.10 -4.33
CA ALA A 63 -1.69 -2.87 -3.70
C ALA A 63 -0.16 -2.84 -3.51
N PRO A 64 0.44 -1.63 -3.38
CA PRO A 64 1.90 -1.45 -3.27
C PRO A 64 2.51 -2.12 -2.03
N ASP A 65 1.77 -2.27 -0.93
CA ASP A 65 2.22 -2.92 0.29
C ASP A 65 2.49 -4.42 0.07
N GLU A 66 1.66 -5.09 -0.73
CA GLU A 66 1.81 -6.49 -1.10
C GLU A 66 2.98 -6.71 -2.07
N CYS A 67 3.21 -5.76 -2.99
CA CYS A 67 4.30 -5.82 -3.96
C CYS A 67 5.66 -5.42 -3.40
N PHE A 68 5.69 -4.65 -2.31
CA PHE A 68 6.93 -4.10 -1.76
C PHE A 68 8.00 -5.15 -1.38
N PRO A 69 7.66 -6.32 -0.79
CA PRO A 69 8.63 -7.37 -0.51
C PRO A 69 9.32 -7.93 -1.77
N GLU A 70 8.56 -8.24 -2.83
CA GLU A 70 9.12 -8.75 -4.09
C GLU A 70 9.97 -7.68 -4.80
N PHE A 71 9.52 -6.43 -4.76
CA PHE A 71 10.31 -5.29 -5.23
C PHE A 71 11.66 -5.20 -4.49
N LYS A 72 11.65 -5.25 -3.15
CA LYS A 72 12.86 -5.21 -2.32
C LYS A 72 13.82 -6.34 -2.69
N GLU A 73 13.33 -7.57 -2.80
CA GLU A 73 14.16 -8.70 -3.23
C GLU A 73 14.74 -8.50 -4.63
N THR A 74 13.93 -8.02 -5.56
CA THR A 74 14.33 -7.80 -6.94
C THR A 74 15.43 -6.74 -7.04
N MET A 75 15.27 -5.63 -6.32
CA MET A 75 16.27 -4.56 -6.29
C MET A 75 17.57 -5.00 -5.63
N ILE A 76 17.51 -5.82 -4.56
CA ILE A 76 18.69 -6.41 -3.92
C ILE A 76 19.45 -7.34 -4.87
N LYS A 77 18.72 -8.13 -5.68
CA LYS A 77 19.30 -9.06 -6.65
C LYS A 77 19.74 -8.35 -7.95
N SER A 78 19.21 -7.16 -8.21
CA SER A 78 19.54 -6.37 -9.39
C SER A 78 20.89 -5.66 -9.26
N SER A 79 21.53 -5.38 -10.38
CA SER A 79 22.72 -4.51 -10.44
C SER A 79 22.36 -3.07 -10.83
N ILE A 80 21.12 -2.64 -10.55
CA ILE A 80 20.66 -1.29 -10.88
C ILE A 80 21.36 -0.28 -9.95
N PRO A 81 21.99 0.77 -10.51
CA PRO A 81 22.60 1.83 -9.70
C PRO A 81 21.59 2.43 -8.72
N ASP A 82 22.03 2.69 -7.48
CA ASP A 82 21.26 3.29 -6.40
C ASP A 82 19.99 2.51 -5.99
N GLY A 83 19.77 1.31 -6.54
CA GLY A 83 18.56 0.54 -6.29
C GLY A 83 18.39 0.13 -4.81
N LEU A 84 19.48 -0.22 -4.15
CA LEU A 84 19.48 -0.52 -2.70
C LEU A 84 19.19 0.72 -1.85
N GLU A 85 19.65 1.89 -2.28
CA GLU A 85 19.43 3.15 -1.56
C GLU A 85 17.98 3.60 -1.73
N LEU A 86 17.45 3.52 -2.95
CA LEU A 86 16.04 3.75 -3.26
C LEU A 86 15.12 2.87 -2.39
N VAL A 87 15.43 1.57 -2.26
CA VAL A 87 14.66 0.66 -1.40
C VAL A 87 14.61 1.15 0.05
N LYS A 88 15.73 1.59 0.61
CA LYS A 88 15.78 2.09 2.00
C LYS A 88 14.92 3.35 2.17
N HIS A 89 15.06 4.30 1.26
CA HIS A 89 14.27 5.53 1.31
C HIS A 89 12.77 5.27 1.14
N LEU A 90 12.39 4.34 0.27
CA LEU A 90 10.99 3.94 0.11
C LEU A 90 10.48 3.19 1.36
N GLU A 91 11.28 2.31 1.96
CA GLU A 91 10.90 1.59 3.18
C GLU A 91 10.63 2.55 4.35
N GLU A 92 11.47 3.58 4.52
CA GLU A 92 11.27 4.64 5.49
C GLU A 92 10.04 5.50 5.16
N ALA A 93 9.87 5.90 3.90
CA ALA A 93 8.76 6.76 3.48
C ALA A 93 7.40 6.05 3.48
N PHE A 94 7.38 4.72 3.33
CA PHE A 94 6.17 3.91 3.34
C PHE A 94 5.73 3.51 4.74
N GLY A 95 6.60 3.60 5.76
CA GLY A 95 6.29 3.27 7.15
C GLY A 95 4.93 3.82 7.64
N PRO A 96 4.64 5.13 7.47
CA PRO A 96 3.35 5.71 7.85
C PRO A 96 2.15 5.11 7.09
N CYS A 97 2.33 4.74 5.81
CA CYS A 97 1.27 4.15 5.00
C CYS A 97 0.91 2.73 5.49
N PHE A 98 1.90 1.94 5.92
CA PHE A 98 1.66 0.65 6.56
C PHE A 98 0.95 0.79 7.91
N GLU A 99 1.15 1.89 8.65
CA GLU A 99 0.41 2.14 9.89
C GLU A 99 -1.09 2.38 9.63
N ILE A 100 -1.43 3.11 8.57
CA ILE A 100 -2.83 3.31 8.13
C ILE A 100 -3.51 1.96 7.87
N LEU A 101 -2.83 1.04 7.19
CA LEU A 101 -3.32 -0.32 6.95
C LEU A 101 -3.45 -1.14 8.25
N ASN A 102 -2.51 -1.01 9.19
CA ASN A 102 -2.56 -1.72 10.46
C ASN A 102 -3.71 -1.27 11.39
N VAL A 103 -4.16 -0.03 11.26
CA VAL A 103 -5.36 0.46 11.98
C VAL A 103 -6.61 -0.31 11.53
N LEU A 104 -6.69 -0.73 10.26
CA LEU A 104 -7.81 -1.56 9.75
C LEU A 104 -7.86 -2.94 10.41
N ALA A 105 -6.73 -3.63 10.50
CA ALA A 105 -6.65 -4.98 11.08
C ALA A 105 -7.04 -5.02 12.57
N ARG A 106 -6.79 -3.94 13.31
CA ARG A 106 -7.20 -3.83 14.72
C ARG A 106 -8.67 -3.47 14.89
N THR A 107 -9.27 -2.77 13.93
CA THR A 107 -10.67 -2.34 14.03
C THR A 107 -11.63 -3.50 13.71
N THR A 108 -11.23 -4.44 12.85
CA THR A 108 -12.01 -5.65 12.52
C THR A 108 -12.02 -6.72 13.60
N THR A 109 -11.03 -6.74 14.49
CA THR A 109 -10.92 -7.71 15.59
C THR A 109 -11.68 -7.28 16.86
N ALA A 110 -12.19 -6.05 16.90
CA ALA A 110 -12.93 -5.48 18.02
C ALA A 110 -14.46 -5.64 17.94
N VAL A 111 -14.98 -6.47 17.02
CA VAL A 111 -16.38 -6.90 17.04
C VAL A 111 -16.45 -8.24 17.79
N PRO A 112 -16.77 -8.27 19.10
CA PRO A 112 -17.12 -9.51 19.76
C PRO A 112 -18.42 -10.03 19.13
N VAL A 113 -18.37 -11.28 18.66
CA VAL A 113 -19.54 -12.09 18.28
C VAL A 113 -20.48 -12.23 19.47
#